data_AF-A0A395MST3-F1
#
_entry.id   AF-A0A395MST3-F1
#
_cell.length_a   1.000
_cell.length_b   1.000
_cell.length_c   1.000
_cell.angle_alpha   90.00
_cell.angle_beta   90.00
_cell.angle_gamma   90.00
#
_symmetry.space_group_name_H-M   'P 1'
#
loop_
_entity.id
_entity.type
_entity.pdbx_description
1 polymer ?
#
loop_
_entity_poly.entity_id
_entity_poly.type
_entity_poly.pdbx_seq_one_letter_code
_entity_poly.pdbx_strand_id
1 'polypeptide(L)'
;MSFLTKTLFAALVAAAGVSAHGHVESISVGGTDYDGLNPGAAANENPRKELVAWFATNTDNGFVEPSAFGDADIICHRGAENAVKSAKVKAGEKITIKWDTWPES
;
A
#
# COMPACT_ATOMS: atom_id res chain seq x y z
N MET A 1 -8.12 -42.70 -3.79
CA MET A 1 -8.27 -41.51 -4.66
C MET A 1 -9.06 -40.34 -4.05
N SER A 2 -9.89 -40.48 -3.00
CA SER A 2 -10.76 -39.38 -2.53
C SER A 2 -10.09 -38.36 -1.58
N PHE A 3 -9.09 -38.78 -0.78
CA PHE A 3 -8.44 -37.90 0.20
C PHE A 3 -7.48 -36.89 -0.44
N LEU A 4 -6.62 -37.33 -1.37
CA LEU A 4 -5.66 -36.47 -2.08
C LEU A 4 -6.34 -35.33 -2.85
N THR A 5 -7.49 -35.60 -3.47
CA THR A 5 -8.24 -34.58 -4.22
C THR A 5 -8.83 -33.52 -3.29
N LYS A 6 -9.30 -33.89 -2.09
CA LYS A 6 -9.86 -32.96 -1.10
C LYS A 6 -8.80 -32.06 -0.48
N THR A 7 -7.61 -32.58 -0.20
CA THR A 7 -6.50 -31.80 0.36
C THR A 7 -5.95 -30.81 -0.66
N LEU A 8 -5.84 -31.22 -1.92
CA LEU A 8 -5.40 -30.33 -3.01
C LEU A 8 -6.40 -29.19 -3.25
N PHE A 9 -7.70 -29.49 -3.20
CA PHE A 9 -8.76 -28.48 -3.33
C PHE A 9 -8.76 -27.48 -2.16
N ALA A 10 -8.59 -27.96 -0.92
CA ALA A 10 -8.51 -27.09 0.26
C ALA A 10 -7.27 -26.18 0.22
N ALA A 11 -6.12 -26.68 -0.23
CA ALA A 11 -4.90 -25.88 -0.40
C ALA A 11 -5.05 -24.81 -1.51
N LEU A 12 -5.71 -25.15 -2.62
CA LEU A 12 -5.94 -24.21 -3.73
C LEU A 12 -6.92 -23.08 -3.34
N VAL A 13 -7.96 -23.40 -2.56
CA VAL A 13 -8.92 -22.41 -2.05
C VAL A 13 -8.30 -21.52 -0.97
N ALA A 14 -7.42 -22.06 -0.12
CA ALA A 14 -6.68 -21.26 0.86
C ALA A 14 -5.70 -20.28 0.20
N ALA A 15 -5.09 -20.64 -0.93
CA ALA A 15 -4.23 -19.74 -1.69
C ALA A 15 -4.98 -18.61 -2.41
N ALA A 16 -6.29 -18.74 -2.62
CA ALA A 16 -7.13 -17.73 -3.29
C ALA A 16 -7.69 -16.65 -2.34
N GLY A 17 -7.47 -16.75 -1.02
CA GLY A 17 -8.35 -16.13 -0.03
C GLY A 17 -8.02 -14.73 0.48
N VAL A 18 -6.87 -14.13 0.19
CA VAL A 18 -6.54 -12.79 0.73
C VAL A 18 -5.89 -11.90 -0.32
N SER A 19 -6.71 -11.39 -1.23
CA SER A 19 -6.35 -10.29 -2.11
C SER A 19 -6.53 -8.96 -1.35
N ALA A 20 -5.73 -8.72 -0.32
CA ALA A 20 -5.78 -7.47 0.45
C ALA A 20 -5.00 -6.37 -0.29
N HIS A 21 -5.62 -5.82 -1.33
CA HIS A 21 -5.11 -4.67 -2.06
C HIS A 21 -5.54 -3.39 -1.35
N GLY A 22 -4.62 -2.44 -1.25
CA GLY A 22 -4.91 -1.19 -0.59
C GLY A 22 -3.74 -0.22 -0.62
N HIS A 23 -4.06 1.05 -0.41
CA HIS A 23 -3.10 2.13 -0.26
C HIS A 23 -3.55 3.11 0.82
N VAL A 24 -2.61 3.92 1.29
CA VAL A 24 -2.92 5.01 2.23
C VAL A 24 -3.55 6.17 1.45
N GLU A 25 -4.81 6.46 1.71
CA GLU A 25 -5.53 7.59 1.10
C GLU A 25 -5.12 8.92 1.74
N SER A 26 -4.89 8.94 3.05
CA SER A 26 -4.49 10.14 3.77
C SER A 26 -3.89 9.83 5.15
N ILE A 27 -3.20 10.82 5.70
CA ILE A 27 -2.80 10.83 7.11
C ILE A 27 -3.36 12.08 7.81
N SER A 28 -3.72 11.95 9.08
CA SER A 28 -4.10 13.08 9.94
C SER A 28 -3.07 13.25 11.05
N VAL A 29 -2.45 14.42 11.13
CA VAL A 29 -1.46 14.79 12.13
C VAL A 29 -1.99 15.97 12.93
N GLY A 30 -2.32 15.77 14.20
CA GLY A 30 -2.80 16.86 15.05
C GLY A 30 -4.09 17.53 14.55
N GLY A 31 -4.90 16.81 13.77
CA GLY A 31 -6.10 17.34 13.11
C GLY A 31 -5.85 18.05 11.78
N THR A 32 -4.61 18.05 11.27
CA THR A 32 -4.30 18.47 9.89
C THR A 32 -4.22 17.24 9.00
N ASP A 33 -5.03 17.22 7.95
CA ASP A 33 -5.04 16.12 6.98
C ASP A 33 -4.08 16.37 5.83
N TYR A 34 -3.35 15.32 5.44
CA TYR A 34 -2.45 15.31 4.30
C TYR A 34 -2.85 14.17 3.39
N ASP A 35 -3.00 14.48 2.11
CA ASP A 35 -3.33 13.49 1.10
C ASP A 35 -2.19 12.48 0.93
N GLY A 36 -2.58 11.22 0.76
CA GLY A 36 -1.71 10.13 0.34
C GLY A 36 -1.54 10.10 -1.18
N LEU A 37 -0.82 9.08 -1.65
CA LEU A 37 -0.69 8.83 -3.08
C LEU A 37 -1.73 7.79 -3.50
N ASN A 38 -2.60 8.14 -4.44
CA ASN A 38 -3.37 7.15 -5.20
C ASN A 38 -2.50 6.68 -6.39
N PRO A 39 -1.94 5.46 -6.37
CA PRO A 39 -0.98 5.01 -7.38
C PRO A 39 -1.61 4.87 -8.77
N GLY A 40 -2.89 4.48 -8.85
CA GLY A 40 -3.61 4.32 -10.13
C GLY A 40 -3.86 5.66 -10.85
N ALA A 41 -4.00 6.76 -10.10
CA ALA A 41 -4.11 8.11 -10.66
C ALA A 41 -2.73 8.76 -10.88
N ALA A 42 -1.72 8.37 -10.09
CA ALA A 42 -0.39 8.98 -10.09
C ALA A 42 0.35 8.89 -11.43
N ALA A 43 0.10 7.86 -12.25
CA ALA A 43 0.67 7.75 -13.59
C ALA A 43 0.25 8.90 -14.53
N ASN A 44 -0.87 9.57 -14.25
CA ASN A 44 -1.47 10.58 -15.11
C ASN A 44 -1.36 12.01 -14.55
N GLU A 45 -0.85 12.19 -13.34
CA GLU A 45 -0.76 13.50 -12.68
C GLU A 45 0.68 14.02 -12.72
N ASN A 46 0.95 14.91 -13.69
CA ASN A 46 2.18 15.67 -13.82
C ASN A 46 1.84 17.17 -13.74
N PRO A 47 2.41 17.97 -12.82
CA PRO A 47 3.51 17.67 -11.91
C PRO A 47 3.14 16.65 -10.83
N ARG A 48 4.15 15.91 -10.35
CA ARG A 48 4.03 15.09 -9.13
C ARG A 48 3.39 15.97 -8.06
N LYS A 49 2.22 15.57 -7.56
CA LYS A 49 1.54 16.26 -6.47
C LYS A 49 2.54 16.51 -5.34
N GLU A 50 2.56 17.73 -4.82
CA GLU A 50 3.41 18.09 -3.68
C GLU A 50 2.86 17.45 -2.39
N LEU A 51 3.07 16.15 -2.24
CA LEU A 51 2.58 15.33 -1.13
C LEU A 51 3.67 15.08 -0.09
N VAL A 52 3.21 14.69 1.09
CA VAL A 52 4.05 14.12 2.16
C VAL A 52 4.25 12.61 2.00
N ALA A 53 3.43 11.97 1.15
CA ALA A 53 3.59 10.58 0.75
C ALA A 53 4.70 10.43 -0.30
N TRP A 54 5.42 9.32 -0.25
CA TRP A 54 6.36 8.94 -1.29
C TRP A 54 5.60 8.63 -2.58
N PHE A 55 6.23 8.92 -3.72
CA PHE A 55 5.74 8.41 -5.00
C PHE A 55 5.98 6.89 -5.06
N ALA A 56 5.11 6.15 -5.73
CA ALA A 56 5.24 4.71 -5.97
C ALA A 56 4.42 4.31 -7.22
N THR A 57 4.79 3.17 -7.83
CA THR A 57 4.22 2.70 -9.12
C THR A 57 3.31 1.49 -8.99
N ASN A 58 2.79 1.21 -7.80
CA ASN A 58 1.85 0.12 -7.52
C ASN A 58 0.42 0.42 -8.02
N THR A 59 0.26 0.68 -9.33
CA THR A 59 -1.03 1.02 -9.97
C THR A 59 -2.09 -0.08 -9.87
N ASP A 60 -1.65 -1.31 -9.61
CA ASP A 60 -2.48 -2.48 -9.32
C ASP A 60 -3.04 -2.49 -7.89
N ASN A 61 -2.67 -1.52 -7.04
CA ASN A 61 -2.98 -1.45 -5.61
C ASN A 61 -2.39 -2.65 -4.81
N GLY A 62 -1.36 -3.29 -5.37
CA GLY A 62 -0.79 -4.56 -4.88
C GLY A 62 0.36 -4.40 -3.89
N PHE A 63 1.03 -5.51 -3.62
CA PHE A 63 2.11 -5.63 -2.64
C PHE A 63 3.48 -5.89 -3.28
N VAL A 64 4.54 -5.88 -2.47
CA VAL A 64 5.88 -6.34 -2.87
C VAL A 64 6.02 -7.81 -2.52
N GLU A 65 6.28 -8.66 -3.51
CA GLU A 65 6.38 -10.10 -3.30
C GLU A 65 7.65 -10.51 -2.53
N PRO A 66 7.64 -11.66 -1.81
CA PRO A 66 8.82 -12.14 -1.07
C PRO A 66 10.09 -12.31 -1.91
N SER A 67 9.95 -12.58 -3.20
CA SER A 67 11.06 -12.69 -4.16
C SER A 67 11.85 -11.38 -4.31
N ALA A 68 11.21 -10.23 -4.08
CA ALA A 68 11.79 -8.90 -4.18
C ALA A 68 12.22 -8.30 -2.83
N PHE A 69 12.22 -9.08 -1.75
CA PHE A 69 12.64 -8.59 -0.42
C PHE A 69 14.13 -8.22 -0.34
N GLY A 70 14.94 -8.66 -1.30
CA GLY A 70 16.34 -8.23 -1.46
C GLY A 70 16.51 -6.93 -2.25
N ASP A 71 15.43 -6.42 -2.86
CA ASP A 71 15.48 -5.29 -3.80
C ASP A 71 15.02 -3.99 -3.15
N ALA A 72 15.30 -2.86 -3.80
CA ALA A 72 14.93 -1.54 -3.30
C ALA A 72 13.41 -1.33 -3.18
N ASP A 73 12.61 -2.10 -3.92
CA ASP A 73 11.15 -2.00 -3.91
C ASP A 73 10.54 -2.26 -2.53
N ILE A 74 11.19 -3.05 -1.66
CA ILE A 74 10.67 -3.32 -0.31
C ILE A 74 10.81 -2.11 0.65
N ILE A 75 11.59 -1.08 0.29
CA ILE A 75 11.90 0.04 1.18
C ILE A 75 10.69 0.95 1.37
N CYS A 76 10.10 1.43 0.27
CA CYS A 76 8.95 2.33 0.26
C CYS A 76 7.94 2.00 -0.87
N HIS A 77 7.89 0.72 -1.28
CA HIS A 77 7.16 0.19 -2.44
C HIS A 77 7.89 0.36 -3.79
N ARG A 78 7.32 -0.22 -4.84
CA ARG A 78 7.85 -0.29 -6.19
C ARG A 78 8.07 1.10 -6.79
N GLY A 79 9.26 1.32 -7.35
CA GLY A 79 9.60 2.56 -8.04
C GLY A 79 9.53 3.80 -7.14
N ALA A 80 9.76 3.63 -5.83
CA ALA A 80 9.55 4.70 -4.89
C ALA A 80 10.52 5.87 -5.07
N GLU A 81 9.99 7.10 -5.02
CA GLU A 81 10.78 8.32 -5.04
C GLU A 81 10.37 9.23 -3.87
N ASN A 82 11.32 10.03 -3.38
CA ASN A 82 11.14 10.88 -2.22
C ASN A 82 9.90 11.78 -2.34
N ALA A 83 9.18 11.93 -1.22
CA ALA A 83 8.13 12.93 -1.07
C ALA A 83 8.70 14.35 -1.23
N VAL A 84 7.90 15.25 -1.81
CA VAL A 84 8.29 16.66 -2.01
C VAL A 84 8.11 17.48 -0.74
N LYS A 85 7.16 17.11 0.12
CA LYS A 85 6.86 17.78 1.38
C LYS A 85 7.11 16.88 2.59
N SER A 86 7.11 17.50 3.76
CA SER A 86 7.16 16.83 5.06
C SER A 86 6.03 17.35 5.96
N ALA A 87 5.38 16.47 6.72
CA ALA A 87 4.46 16.87 7.78
C ALA A 87 5.23 17.15 9.08
N LYS A 88 4.91 18.27 9.75
CA LYS A 88 5.49 18.58 11.07
C LYS A 88 4.65 17.92 12.15
N VAL A 89 5.30 17.14 13.02
CA VAL A 89 4.65 16.38 14.10
C VAL A 89 5.30 16.73 15.43
N LYS A 90 4.52 16.96 16.48
CA LYS A 90 5.06 17.12 17.83
C LYS A 90 5.40 15.76 18.43
N ALA A 91 6.44 15.69 19.26
CA ALA A 91 6.76 14.47 19.99
C ALA A 91 5.56 14.02 20.85
N GLY A 92 5.16 12.76 20.73
CA GLY A 92 4.00 12.19 21.43
C GLY A 92 2.64 12.48 20.77
N GLU A 93 2.61 13.24 19.66
CA GLU A 93 1.39 13.46 18.89
C GLU A 93 1.00 12.21 18.10
N LYS A 94 -0.31 11.99 17.97
CA LYS A 94 -0.84 10.85 17.21
C LYS A 94 -0.91 11.19 15.72
N ILE A 95 -0.49 10.23 14.91
CA ILE A 95 -0.72 10.22 13.46
C ILE A 95 -1.76 9.15 13.18
N THR A 96 -2.87 9.52 12.57
CA THR A 96 -3.89 8.59 12.09
C THR A 96 -3.63 8.31 10.62
N ILE A 97 -3.60 7.04 10.23
CA ILE A 97 -3.42 6.62 8.84
C ILE A 97 -4.76 6.08 8.35
N LYS A 98 -5.29 6.65 7.28
CA LYS A 98 -6.50 6.18 6.61
C LYS A 98 -6.10 5.41 5.36
N TRP A 99 -6.44 4.13 5.35
CA TRP A 99 -6.36 3.29 4.15
C TRP A 99 -7.63 3.45 3.31
N ASP A 100 -7.53 3.11 2.03
CA ASP A 100 -8.68 2.89 1.17
C ASP A 100 -9.48 1.65 1.62
N THR A 101 -10.41 1.19 0.78
CA THR A 101 -11.23 0.02 1.10
C THR A 101 -10.37 -1.24 1.27
N TRP A 102 -10.07 -1.56 2.52
CA TRP A 102 -9.45 -2.82 2.90
C TRP A 102 -10.52 -3.92 2.94
N PRO A 103 -10.35 -5.06 2.26
CA PRO A 103 -11.34 -6.12 2.30
C PRO A 103 -11.49 -6.66 3.73
N GLU A 104 -12.73 -6.70 4.21
CA GLU A 104 -13.07 -7.43 5.43
C GLU A 104 -12.89 -8.93 5.18
N SER A 105 -12.27 -9.61 6.15
CA SER A 105 -11.85 -11.02 6.10
C SER A 105 -12.98 -12.02 5.89
#